data_AF-A0A344UV37-F1
#
_entry.id   AF-A0A344UV37-F1
#
_cell.length_a   1.000
_cell.length_b   1.000
_cell.length_c   1.000
_cell.angle_alpha   90.00
_cell.angle_beta   90.00
_cell.angle_gamma   90.00
#
_symmetry.space_group_name_H-M   'P 1'
#
loop_
_entity.id
_entity.type
_entity.pdbx_description
1 polymer ?
#
loop_
_entity_poly.entity_id
_entity_poly.type
_entity_poly.pdbx_seq_one_letter_code
_entity_poly.pdbx_strand_id
1 'polypeptide(L)'
;MKTDEKTLKRVSAMKFSSVYPLLVNKVERKGRTREELDQVISWLTGFDEHQIQFHATSGTTYEEFFAGARLNPNTSLIKGVVCGVRVEEIEDPLMQKVRYLDKLVDELARGKAMEKILRS
;
A
#
# COMPACT_ATOMS: atom_id res chain seq x y z
N MET A 1 13.66 -10.40 7.77
CA MET A 1 12.59 -11.04 8.56
C MET A 1 11.67 -11.78 7.61
N LYS A 2 11.56 -13.10 7.81
CA LYS A 2 10.57 -13.94 7.13
C LYS A 2 9.22 -13.85 7.82
N THR A 3 8.18 -13.83 7.01
CA THR A 3 6.77 -13.88 7.40
C THR A 3 6.39 -15.35 7.56
N ASP A 4 5.62 -15.69 8.59
CA ASP A 4 5.05 -17.03 8.69
C ASP A 4 4.11 -17.32 7.51
N GLU A 5 4.16 -18.56 7.01
CA GLU A 5 3.44 -19.00 5.81
C GLU A 5 1.92 -18.79 5.93
N LYS A 6 1.36 -19.01 7.13
CA LYS A 6 -0.07 -18.85 7.39
C LYS A 6 -0.48 -17.39 7.23
N THR A 7 0.29 -16.45 7.77
CA THR A 7 0.08 -15.02 7.59
C THR A 7 0.22 -14.62 6.13
N LEU A 8 1.26 -15.10 5.45
CA LEU A 8 1.49 -14.80 4.03
C LEU A 8 0.29 -15.26 3.18
N LYS A 9 -0.19 -16.49 3.37
CA LYS A 9 -1.36 -17.05 2.67
C LYS A 9 -2.62 -16.21 2.91
N ARG A 10 -2.86 -15.78 4.15
CA ARG A 10 -4.02 -14.93 4.50
C ARG A 10 -3.92 -13.57 3.83
N VAL A 11 -2.74 -12.93 3.84
CA VAL A 11 -2.52 -11.63 3.20
C VAL A 11 -2.65 -11.76 1.69
N SER A 12 -2.08 -12.81 1.09
CA SER A 12 -2.18 -13.10 -0.35
C SER A 12 -3.62 -13.10 -0.83
N ALA A 13 -4.50 -13.82 -0.11
CA ALA A 13 -5.90 -14.00 -0.48
C ALA A 13 -6.83 -12.83 -0.10
N MET A 14 -6.34 -11.85 0.66
CA MET A 14 -7.14 -10.70 1.09
C MET A 14 -7.60 -9.90 -0.11
N LYS A 15 -8.87 -9.48 -0.12
CA LYS A 15 -9.45 -8.70 -1.22
C LYS A 15 -9.12 -7.22 -1.07
N PHE A 16 -8.55 -6.62 -2.11
CA PHE A 16 -8.22 -5.19 -2.10
C PHE A 16 -9.47 -4.33 -1.92
N SER A 17 -10.59 -4.69 -2.56
CA SER A 17 -11.90 -4.04 -2.41
C SER A 17 -12.45 -4.02 -0.99
N SER A 18 -12.09 -4.99 -0.15
CA SER A 18 -12.48 -4.97 1.27
C SER A 18 -11.58 -4.06 2.11
N VAL A 19 -10.35 -3.79 1.67
CA VAL A 19 -9.36 -2.99 2.41
C VAL A 19 -9.37 -1.53 1.99
N TYR A 20 -9.56 -1.25 0.70
CA TYR A 20 -9.51 0.10 0.15
C TYR A 20 -10.45 1.08 0.88
N PRO A 21 -11.74 0.76 1.15
CA PRO A 21 -12.62 1.64 1.93
C PRO A 21 -12.09 1.90 3.35
N LEU A 22 -11.36 0.96 3.95
CA LEU A 22 -10.74 1.16 5.27
C LEU A 22 -9.55 2.11 5.21
N LEU A 23 -8.79 2.10 4.11
CA LEU A 23 -7.70 3.04 3.87
C LEU A 23 -8.25 4.46 3.65
N VAL A 24 -9.30 4.60 2.84
CA VAL A 24 -10.01 5.88 2.63
C VAL A 24 -10.49 6.45 3.96
N ASN A 25 -11.25 5.66 4.72
CA ASN A 25 -11.72 6.06 6.05
C ASN A 25 -10.57 6.45 7.00
N LYS A 26 -9.43 5.74 6.95
CA LYS A 26 -8.26 6.02 7.79
C LYS A 26 -7.67 7.40 7.48
N VAL A 27 -7.52 7.75 6.20
CA VAL A 27 -6.93 9.03 5.79
C VAL A 27 -7.90 10.19 6.00
N GLU A 28 -9.19 9.98 5.71
CA GLU A 28 -10.24 10.99 5.90
C GLU A 28 -10.43 11.39 7.37
N ARG A 29 -10.38 10.40 8.29
CA ARG A 29 -10.37 10.67 9.74
C ARG A 29 -9.17 11.51 10.22
N LYS A 30 -8.16 11.69 9.37
CA LYS A 30 -6.97 12.49 9.62
C LYS A 30 -6.92 13.76 8.77
N GLY A 31 -8.04 14.14 8.14
CA GLY A 31 -8.17 15.36 7.34
C GLY A 31 -7.46 15.29 5.98
N ARG A 32 -7.19 14.08 5.50
CA ARG A 32 -6.65 13.81 4.15
C ARG A 32 -7.75 13.34 3.22
N THR A 33 -7.51 13.35 1.91
CA THR A 33 -8.53 13.00 0.93
C THR A 33 -8.30 11.63 0.30
N ARG A 34 -9.35 11.09 -0.32
CA ARG A 34 -9.26 9.89 -1.15
C ARG A 34 -8.30 10.11 -2.33
N GLU A 35 -8.31 11.29 -2.92
CA GLU A 35 -7.45 11.64 -4.07
C GLU A 35 -5.96 11.62 -3.68
N GLU A 36 -5.61 12.08 -2.48
CA GLU A 36 -4.24 11.94 -1.94
C GLU A 36 -3.86 10.47 -1.74
N LEU A 37 -4.79 9.63 -1.28
CA LEU A 37 -4.57 8.19 -1.14
C LEU A 37 -4.36 7.51 -2.51
N ASP A 38 -5.19 7.85 -3.49
CA ASP A 38 -5.07 7.30 -4.84
C ASP A 38 -3.76 7.73 -5.50
N GLN A 39 -3.31 8.96 -5.26
CA GLN A 39 -1.99 9.43 -5.71
C GLN A 39 -0.86 8.61 -5.08
N VAL A 40 -0.96 8.27 -3.79
CA VAL A 40 0.01 7.41 -3.10
C VAL A 40 0.01 6.00 -3.68
N ILE A 41 -1.17 5.42 -3.93
CA ILE A 41 -1.30 4.09 -4.53
C ILE A 41 -0.73 4.10 -5.94
N SER A 42 -1.11 5.07 -6.76
CA SER A 42 -0.62 5.27 -8.13
C SER A 42 0.90 5.39 -8.16
N TRP A 43 1.48 6.20 -7.29
CA TRP A 43 2.93 6.33 -7.18
C TRP A 43 3.60 5.01 -6.78
N LEU A 44 2.99 4.20 -5.92
CA LEU A 44 3.57 2.91 -5.52
C LEU A 44 3.47 1.87 -6.64
N THR A 45 2.32 1.74 -7.28
CA THR A 45 1.99 0.59 -8.15
C THR A 45 2.07 0.88 -9.64
N GLY A 46 2.16 2.15 -10.02
CA GLY A 46 2.05 2.58 -11.41
C GLY A 46 0.63 2.52 -11.98
N PHE A 47 -0.38 2.27 -11.14
CA PHE A 47 -1.77 2.24 -11.57
C PHE A 47 -2.33 3.63 -11.78
N ASP A 48 -3.17 3.80 -12.80
CA ASP A 48 -4.02 4.98 -12.94
C ASP A 48 -5.29 4.87 -12.06
N GLU A 49 -6.06 5.95 -12.02
CA GLU A 49 -7.30 6.02 -11.24
C GLU A 49 -8.31 4.93 -11.64
N HIS A 50 -8.42 4.60 -12.93
CA HIS A 50 -9.35 3.58 -13.42
C HIS A 50 -8.94 2.19 -12.93
N GLN A 51 -7.64 1.88 -12.96
CA GLN A 51 -7.09 0.63 -12.46
C GLN A 51 -7.26 0.51 -10.93
N ILE A 52 -7.02 1.59 -10.18
CA ILE A 52 -7.25 1.61 -8.73
C ILE A 52 -8.73 1.35 -8.44
N GLN A 53 -9.64 2.04 -9.14
CA GLN A 53 -11.08 1.87 -8.97
C GLN A 53 -11.56 0.46 -9.36
N PHE A 54 -10.99 -0.13 -10.41
CA PHE A 54 -11.25 -1.52 -10.79
C PHE A 54 -10.87 -2.47 -9.65
N HIS A 55 -9.67 -2.34 -9.08
CA HIS A 55 -9.25 -3.17 -7.95
C HIS A 55 -10.08 -2.90 -6.68
N ALA A 56 -10.48 -1.65 -6.46
CA ALA A 56 -11.28 -1.24 -5.30
C ALA A 56 -12.72 -1.79 -5.33
N THR A 57 -13.23 -2.16 -6.51
CA THR A 57 -14.61 -2.66 -6.68
C THR A 57 -14.67 -4.14 -7.06
N SER A 58 -13.60 -4.67 -7.63
CA SER A 58 -13.52 -6.08 -8.04
C SER A 58 -13.10 -7.00 -6.88
N GLY A 59 -13.20 -8.29 -7.12
CA GLY A 59 -12.73 -9.32 -6.20
C GLY A 59 -11.23 -9.59 -6.27
N THR A 60 -10.38 -8.63 -6.68
CA THR A 60 -8.94 -8.89 -6.80
C THR A 60 -8.27 -9.09 -5.45
N THR A 61 -7.44 -10.12 -5.35
CA THR A 61 -6.63 -10.37 -4.17
C THR A 61 -5.42 -9.41 -4.12
N TYR A 62 -4.76 -9.31 -2.96
CA TYR A 62 -3.50 -8.57 -2.84
C TYR A 62 -2.38 -9.17 -3.70
N GLU A 63 -2.39 -10.49 -3.88
CA GLU A 63 -1.47 -11.17 -4.79
C GLU A 63 -1.67 -10.71 -6.23
N GLU A 64 -2.91 -10.73 -6.72
CA GLU A 64 -3.28 -10.29 -8.07
C GLU A 64 -3.02 -8.78 -8.26
N PHE A 65 -3.39 -7.98 -7.26
CA PHE A 65 -3.15 -6.53 -7.25
C PHE A 65 -1.67 -6.19 -7.43
N PHE A 66 -0.79 -6.82 -6.65
CA PHE A 66 0.66 -6.57 -6.75
C PHE A 66 1.36 -7.36 -7.86
N ALA A 67 0.71 -8.35 -8.46
CA ALA A 67 1.19 -9.00 -9.68
C ALA A 67 0.96 -8.11 -10.92
N GLY A 68 -0.14 -7.35 -10.95
CA GLY A 68 -0.42 -6.36 -12.01
C GLY A 68 0.37 -5.05 -11.88
N ALA A 69 0.95 -4.77 -10.71
CA ALA A 69 1.62 -3.51 -10.42
C ALA A 69 3.03 -3.43 -11.02
N ARG A 70 3.35 -2.29 -11.64
CA ARG A 70 4.72 -1.90 -11.97
C ARG A 70 5.25 -0.95 -10.90
N LEU A 71 5.91 -1.52 -9.90
CA LEU A 71 6.40 -0.74 -8.77
C LEU A 71 7.33 0.39 -9.19
N ASN A 72 7.20 1.52 -8.50
CA ASN A 72 8.08 2.66 -8.72
C ASN A 72 9.54 2.33 -8.34
N PRO A 73 10.54 2.74 -9.14
CA PRO A 73 11.95 2.50 -8.84
C PRO A 73 12.40 3.01 -7.46
N ASN A 74 11.74 4.06 -6.96
CA ASN A 74 12.05 4.69 -5.67
C ASN A 74 11.44 3.94 -4.47
N THR A 75 10.77 2.81 -4.66
CA THR A 75 10.21 2.00 -3.55
C THR A 75 11.27 1.52 -2.57
N SER A 76 12.53 1.38 -2.98
CA SER A 76 13.68 1.08 -2.10
C SER A 76 13.98 2.19 -1.08
N LEU A 77 13.45 3.40 -1.29
CA LEU A 77 13.55 4.54 -0.36
C LEU A 77 12.47 4.52 0.72
N ILE A 78 11.50 3.59 0.65
CA ILE A 78 10.50 3.40 1.68
C ILE A 78 11.16 2.63 2.83
N LYS A 79 11.45 3.35 3.92
CA LYS A 79 12.16 2.81 5.09
C LYS A 79 11.45 3.11 6.41
N GLY A 80 11.80 2.37 7.44
CA GLY A 80 11.35 2.54 8.81
C GLY A 80 10.28 1.54 9.22
N VAL A 81 9.63 1.84 10.34
CA VAL A 81 8.71 0.89 10.99
C VAL A 81 7.25 1.21 10.65
N VAL A 82 6.47 0.18 10.38
CA VAL A 82 4.99 0.19 10.28
C VAL A 82 4.45 -1.17 10.72
N CYS A 83 3.27 -1.22 11.34
CA CYS A 83 2.67 -2.46 11.84
C CYS A 83 3.61 -3.32 12.70
N GLY A 84 4.52 -2.68 13.46
CA GLY A 84 5.49 -3.34 14.33
C GLY A 84 6.72 -3.95 13.64
N VAL A 85 6.86 -3.80 12.31
CA VAL A 85 7.96 -4.37 11.52
C VAL A 85 8.72 -3.29 10.74
N ARG A 86 10.01 -3.52 10.48
CA ARG A 86 10.84 -2.65 9.64
C ARG A 86 10.72 -3.09 8.17
N VAL A 87 10.25 -2.20 7.31
CA VAL A 87 9.83 -2.56 5.94
C VAL A 87 10.98 -3.01 5.06
N GLU A 88 12.13 -2.36 5.18
CA GLU A 88 13.34 -2.65 4.40
C GLU A 88 14.02 -3.97 4.78
N GLU A 89 13.62 -4.58 5.90
CA GLU A 89 14.14 -5.88 6.35
C GLU A 89 13.21 -7.04 6.00
N ILE A 90 12.04 -6.81 5.40
CA ILE A 90 11.10 -7.88 5.05
C ILE A 90 11.63 -8.67 3.84
N GLU A 91 11.74 -9.98 3.99
CA GLU A 91 12.28 -10.86 2.95
C GLU A 91 11.21 -11.32 1.95
N ASP A 92 9.96 -11.50 2.40
CA ASP A 92 8.88 -11.96 1.51
C ASP A 92 8.41 -10.84 0.58
N PRO A 93 8.53 -10.99 -0.74
CA PRO A 93 8.28 -9.90 -1.67
C PRO A 93 6.86 -9.33 -1.59
N LEU A 94 5.85 -10.20 -1.49
CA LEU A 94 4.46 -9.75 -1.39
C LEU A 94 4.20 -9.01 -0.07
N MET A 95 4.70 -9.52 1.05
CA MET A 95 4.53 -8.87 2.34
C MET A 95 5.23 -7.50 2.37
N GLN A 96 6.41 -7.41 1.78
CA GLN A 96 7.13 -6.14 1.68
C GLN A 96 6.33 -5.11 0.88
N LYS A 97 5.77 -5.48 -0.27
CA LYS A 97 4.89 -4.61 -1.07
C LYS A 97 3.67 -4.13 -0.29
N VAL A 98 3.01 -5.01 0.45
CA VAL A 98 1.88 -4.67 1.32
C VAL A 98 2.32 -3.66 2.40
N ARG A 99 3.48 -3.89 3.03
CA ARG A 99 3.99 -2.99 4.06
C ARG A 99 4.52 -1.67 3.51
N TYR A 100 4.95 -1.61 2.26
CA TYR A 100 5.18 -0.34 1.57
C TYR A 100 3.91 0.48 1.46
N LEU A 101 2.80 -0.13 1.02
CA LEU A 101 1.51 0.55 0.99
C LEU A 101 1.10 1.05 2.39
N ASP A 102 1.15 0.18 3.40
CA ASP A 102 0.83 0.56 4.78
C ASP A 102 1.69 1.73 5.27
N LYS A 103 2.98 1.72 4.92
CA LYS A 103 3.94 2.76 5.32
C LYS A 103 3.56 4.11 4.71
N LEU A 104 3.28 4.15 3.41
CA LEU A 104 2.92 5.39 2.72
C LEU A 104 1.58 5.94 3.22
N VAL A 105 0.59 5.07 3.42
CA VAL A 105 -0.73 5.47 3.98
C VAL A 105 -0.59 5.95 5.42
N ASP A 106 0.26 5.33 6.24
CA ASP A 106 0.57 5.80 7.58
C ASP A 106 1.26 7.17 7.58
N GLU A 107 2.18 7.41 6.64
CA GLU A 107 2.80 8.71 6.46
C GLU A 107 1.80 9.79 6.05
N LEU A 108 0.89 9.47 5.14
CA LEU A 108 -0.23 10.34 4.75
C LEU A 108 -1.13 10.67 5.95
N ALA A 109 -1.58 9.64 6.67
CA ALA A 109 -2.43 9.76 7.85
C ALA A 109 -1.76 10.51 9.02
N ARG A 110 -0.42 10.54 9.06
CA ARG A 110 0.37 11.35 10.02
C ARG A 110 0.60 12.79 9.57
N GLY A 111 0.02 13.18 8.43
CA GLY A 111 0.08 14.54 7.94
C GLY A 111 1.39 14.90 7.24
N LYS A 112 2.20 13.93 6.79
CA LYS A 112 3.37 14.25 5.98
C LYS A 112 2.96 14.93 4.67
N ALA A 113 3.79 15.85 4.18
CA ALA A 113 3.61 16.48 2.88
C ALA A 113 3.74 15.46 1.74
N MET A 114 2.98 15.63 0.67
CA MET A 114 2.92 14.67 -0.43
C MET A 114 4.28 14.47 -1.11
N GLU A 115 5.02 15.55 -1.39
CA GLU A 115 6.39 15.50 -1.93
C GLU A 115 7.31 14.57 -1.12
N LYS A 116 7.23 14.68 0.22
CA LYS A 116 7.98 13.80 1.12
C LYS A 116 7.51 12.34 1.01
N ILE A 117 6.21 12.09 0.87
CA ILE A 117 5.64 10.74 0.74
C ILE A 117 6.08 10.10 -0.59
N LEU A 118 5.99 10.86 -1.69
CA LEU A 118 6.33 10.43 -3.05
C LEU A 118 7.85 10.43 -3.33
N ARG A 119 8.66 10.80 -2.34
CA ARG A 119 10.14 10.82 -2.42
C ARG A 119 10.61 11.63 -3.65
N SER A 120 9.95 12.77 -3.87
CA SER A 120 10.15 13.70 -4.98
C SER A 120 10.47 15.10 -4.46
#